data_AF-A0A7T1Y531-F1
#
_entry.id   AF-A0A7T1Y531-F1
#
_cell.length_a   1.000
_cell.length_b   1.000
_cell.length_c   1.000
_cell.angle_alpha   90.00
_cell.angle_beta   90.00
_cell.angle_gamma   90.00
#
_symmetry.space_group_name_H-M   'P 1'
#
loop_
_entity.id
_entity.type
_entity.pdbx_description
1 polymer ?
#
loop_
_entity_poly.entity_id
_entity_poly.type
_entity_poly.pdbx_seq_one_letter_code
_entity_poly.pdbx_strand_id
1 'polypeptide(L)' 'MTNMLNITGTSPGEVVQPRLNEALCKRLVMAKIQLDRLEGDGSCKDLSALSAARVEFALASRALADALIAQEE' A
#
# COMPACT_ATOMS: atom_id res chain seq x y z
N MET A 1 -51.39 -10.49 10.69
CA MET A 1 -50.11 -11.11 11.12
C MET A 1 -49.31 -11.44 9.87
N THR A 2 -48.35 -10.59 9.51
CA THR A 2 -47.24 -10.95 8.64
C THR A 2 -46.05 -10.08 9.03
N ASN A 3 -45.23 -10.59 9.95
CA ASN A 3 -43.94 -9.99 10.30
C ASN A 3 -42.97 -10.29 9.15
N MET A 4 -42.61 -9.27 8.38
CA MET A 4 -41.48 -9.33 7.46
C MET A 4 -40.19 -9.12 8.26
N LEU A 5 -39.62 -10.24 8.70
CA LEU A 5 -38.19 -10.39 8.90
C LEU A 5 -37.47 -10.02 7.59
N ASN A 6 -36.50 -9.12 7.64
CA ASN A 6 -35.10 -9.52 7.61
C ASN A 6 -34.21 -8.40 7.01
N ILE A 7 -33.61 -7.60 7.90
CA ILE A 7 -32.20 -7.18 7.88
C ILE A 7 -31.58 -7.07 6.47
N THR A 8 -31.75 -5.92 5.80
CA THR A 8 -30.83 -5.52 4.74
C THR A 8 -29.51 -5.13 5.40
N GLY A 9 -28.68 -6.15 5.67
CA GLY A 9 -27.27 -5.98 5.95
C GLY A 9 -26.60 -5.40 4.71
N THR A 10 -26.63 -4.08 4.59
CA THR A 10 -25.72 -3.35 3.72
C THR A 10 -24.32 -3.48 4.31
N SER A 11 -23.61 -4.57 3.99
CA SER A 11 -22.19 -4.69 4.31
C SER A 11 -21.42 -3.66 3.48
N PRO A 12 -20.88 -2.58 4.07
CA PRO A 12 -20.02 -1.64 3.36
C PRO A 12 -18.59 -2.18 3.38
N GLY A 13 -18.37 -3.37 2.81
CA GLY A 13 -17.11 -4.12 2.96
C GLY A 13 -16.28 -4.26 1.69
N GLU A 14 -16.89 -4.24 0.51
CA GLU A 14 -16.24 -4.87 -0.66
C GLU A 14 -15.49 -3.89 -1.58
N VAL A 15 -15.73 -2.58 -1.48
CA VAL A 15 -15.16 -1.60 -2.44
C VAL A 15 -13.90 -0.89 -1.91
N VAL A 16 -13.55 -1.06 -0.63
CA VAL A 16 -12.40 -0.37 0.00
C VAL A 16 -11.07 -0.99 -0.43
N GLN A 17 -11.03 -2.31 -0.58
CA GLN A 17 -9.82 -3.10 -0.81
C GLN A 17 -9.11 -2.85 -2.15
N PRO A 18 -9.79 -2.80 -3.32
CA PRO A 18 -9.10 -2.56 -4.59
C PRO A 18 -8.49 -1.15 -4.70
N ARG A 19 -9.10 -0.15 -4.04
CA ARG A 19 -8.55 1.22 -4.01
C ARG A 19 -7.35 1.34 -3.08
N LEU A 20 -7.33 0.57 -2.00
CA LEU A 20 -6.23 0.53 -1.04
C LEU A 20 -4.99 -0.10 -1.67
N ASN A 21 -5.14 -1.21 -2.41
CA ASN A 21 -4.06 -1.80 -3.20
C ASN A 21 -3.49 -0.83 -4.23
N GLU A 22 -4.34 -0.11 -4.98
CA GLU A 22 -3.87 0.84 -5.98
C GLU A 22 -3.06 1.99 -5.34
N ALA A 23 -3.52 2.50 -4.19
CA ALA A 23 -2.80 3.51 -3.43
C ALA A 23 -1.45 2.99 -2.89
N LEU A 24 -1.41 1.75 -2.40
CA LEU A 24 -0.19 1.10 -1.93
C LEU A 24 0.79 0.80 -3.07
N CYS A 25 0.30 0.35 -4.22
CA CYS A 25 1.10 0.18 -5.44
C CYS A 25 1.70 1.52 -5.90
N LYS A 26 0.90 2.59 -5.93
CA LYS A 26 1.38 3.94 -6.25
C LYS A 26 2.46 4.39 -5.26
N ARG A 27 2.27 4.15 -3.96
CA ARG A 27 3.26 4.48 -2.93
C ARG A 27 4.55 3.68 -3.12
N LEU A 28 4.45 2.39 -3.40
CA LEU A 28 5.60 1.52 -3.68
C LEU A 28 6.38 2.00 -4.92
N VAL A 29 5.68 2.31 -6.01
CA VAL A 29 6.30 2.83 -7.24
C VAL A 29 7.00 4.16 -6.99
N MET A 30 6.37 5.08 -6.26
CA MET A 30 6.98 6.37 -5.91
C MET A 30 8.23 6.19 -5.03
N ALA A 31 8.17 5.33 -4.02
CA ALA A 31 9.31 5.01 -3.17
C ALA A 31 10.46 4.37 -3.98
N LYS A 32 10.13 3.46 -4.93
CA LYS A 32 11.10 2.87 -5.84
C LYS A 32 11.77 3.92 -6.73
N ILE A 33 11.00 4.82 -7.34
CA ILE A 33 11.54 5.90 -8.19
C ILE A 33 12.48 6.80 -7.38
N GLN A 34 12.11 7.14 -6.14
CA GLN A 34 12.97 7.93 -5.26
C GLN A 34 14.27 7.20 -4.92
N LEU A 35 14.18 5.90 -4.63
CA LEU A 35 15.34 5.06 -4.36
C LEU A 35 16.25 4.94 -5.60
N ASP A 36 15.71 4.61 -6.77
CA ASP A 36 16.47 4.53 -8.03
C ASP A 36 17.16 5.86 -8.36
N ARG A 37 16.51 7.00 -8.11
CA ARG A 37 17.12 8.33 -8.30
C ARG A 37 18.29 8.55 -7.35
N LEU A 38 18.16 8.18 -6.09
CA LEU A 38 19.22 8.33 -5.09
C LEU A 38 20.37 7.32 -5.30
N GLU A 39 20.09 6.13 -5.81
CA GLU A 39 21.10 5.12 -6.14
C GLU A 39 21.83 5.41 -7.46
N GLY A 40 21.12 5.98 -8.45
CA GLY A 40 21.69 6.36 -9.74
C GLY A 40 22.49 7.66 -9.70
N ASP A 41 22.22 8.54 -8.74
CA ASP A 41 23.01 9.76 -8.53
C ASP A 41 24.31 9.41 -7.79
N GLY A 42 25.33 9.01 -8.55
CA GLY A 42 26.65 8.62 -8.03
C GLY A 42 27.43 9.74 -7.32
N SER A 43 26.86 10.96 -7.24
CA SER A 43 27.39 12.08 -6.46
C SER A 43 26.62 12.31 -5.15
N CYS A 44 25.50 11.60 -4.94
CA CYS A 44 24.67 11.75 -3.75
C CYS A 44 25.41 11.25 -2.51
N LYS A 45 26.01 12.20 -1.78
CA LYS A 45 26.66 11.98 -0.47
C LYS A 45 25.66 11.84 0.66
N ASP A 46 24.37 11.98 0.37
CA ASP A 46 23.29 11.91 1.35
C ASP A 46 22.91 10.45 1.62
N LEU A 47 23.85 9.72 2.23
CA LEU A 47 23.65 8.34 2.70
C LEU A 47 22.43 8.22 3.63
N SER A 48 22.11 9.29 4.36
CA SER A 48 20.92 9.37 5.20
C SER A 48 19.63 9.41 4.37
N ALA A 49 19.59 10.20 3.28
CA ALA A 49 18.45 10.24 2.38
C ALA A 49 18.28 8.91 1.64
N LEU A 50 19.38 8.30 1.21
CA LEU A 50 19.39 6.96 0.59
C LEU A 50 18.87 5.89 1.56
N SER A 51 19.34 5.91 2.81
CA SER A 51 18.87 4.97 3.84
C SER A 51 17.37 5.16 4.14
N ALA A 52 16.90 6.40 4.25
CA ALA A 52 15.48 6.71 4.44
C ALA A 52 14.63 6.19 3.26
N ALA A 53 15.08 6.41 2.02
CA ALA A 53 14.37 5.92 0.82
C ALA A 53 14.31 4.38 0.77
N ARG A 54 15.39 3.68 1.17
CA ARG A 54 15.40 2.21 1.28
C ARG A 54 14.40 1.71 2.33
N VAL A 55 14.35 2.36 3.49
CA VAL A 55 13.40 2.02 4.56
C VAL A 55 11.96 2.27 4.09
N GLU A 56 11.68 3.41 3.46
CA GLU A 56 10.35 3.72 2.93
C GLU A 56 9.92 2.72 1.85
N PHE A 57 10.82 2.33 0.95
CA PHE A 57 10.54 1.28 -0.05
C PHE A 57 10.22 -0.07 0.59
N ALA A 58 10.97 -0.48 1.62
CA ALA A 58 10.71 -1.71 2.36
C ALA A 58 9.35 -1.66 3.10
N LEU A 59 9.02 -0.52 3.72
CA LEU A 59 7.73 -0.33 4.40
C LEU A 59 6.56 -0.33 3.42
N ALA A 60 6.69 0.33 2.27
CA ALA A 60 5.67 0.32 1.22
C ALA A 60 5.47 -1.09 0.63
N SER A 61 6.57 -1.84 0.45
CA SER A 61 6.52 -3.23 -0.04
C SER A 61 5.78 -4.13 0.95
N ARG A 62 6.11 -3.99 2.24
CA ARG A 62 5.45 -4.73 3.31
C ARG A 62 3.98 -4.36 3.44
N ALA A 63 3.62 -3.08 3.41
CA ALA A 63 2.23 -2.66 3.48
C ALA A 63 1.40 -3.21 2.31
N LEU A 64 1.97 -3.27 1.11
CA LEU A 64 1.33 -3.91 -0.05
C LEU A 64 1.19 -5.42 0.15
N ALA A 65 2.23 -6.10 0.64
CA ALA A 65 2.17 -7.53 0.92
C ALA A 65 1.14 -7.86 2.01
N ASP A 66 1.13 -7.12 3.12
CA ASP A 66 0.13 -7.26 4.20
C ASP A 66 -1.29 -7.04 3.66
N ALA A 67 -1.50 -6.05 2.78
CA ALA A 67 -2.80 -5.81 2.16
C ALA A 67 -3.23 -6.95 1.23
N LEU A 68 -2.30 -7.56 0.48
CA LEU A 68 -2.57 -8.70 -0.39
C LEU A 68 -2.85 -9.98 0.41
N ILE A 69 -2.11 -10.22 1.50
CA ILE A 69 -2.33 -11.36 2.40
C ILE A 69 -3.72 -11.23 3.06
N ALA A 70 -4.07 -10.03 3.53
CA ALA A 70 -5.38 -9.76 4.12
C ALA A 70 -6.55 -9.88 3.14
N GLN A 71 -6.29 -10.01 1.84
CA GLN A 71 -7.31 -10.30 0.82
C GLN A 71 -7.46 -11.81 0.53
N GLU A 72 -6.51 -12.63 0.99
CA GLU A 72 -6.50 -14.08 0.77
C GLU A 72 -7.14 -14.87 1.95
N GLU A 73 -7.40 -14.21 3.09
CA GLU A 73 -8.21 -14.70 4.22
C GLU A 73 -9.70 -14.36 4.09
#